data_AF-A0A2D6S185-F1
#
_entry.id   AF-A0A2D6S185-F1
#
_cell.length_a   1.000
_cell.length_b   1.000
_cell.length_c   1.000
_cell.angle_alpha   90.00
_cell.angle_beta   90.00
_cell.angle_gamma   90.00
#
_symmetry.space_group_name_H-M   'P 1'
#
loop_
_entity.id
_entity.type
_entity.pdbx_description
1 polymer ?
#
loop_
_entity_poly.entity_id
_entity_poly.type
_entity_poly.pdbx_seq_one_letter_code
_entity_poly.pdbx_strand_id
1 'polypeptide(L)' 'MAQQWTTEISKKLHQARIDENLKEHVRALSILDRTSISDVTEQALRNHIDSNQTRLSQYYIEQSKGI' A
#
# COMPACT_ATOMS: atom_id res chain seq x y z
N MET A 1 -26.26 9.60 -8.14
CA MET A 1 -25.97 8.16 -7.99
C MET A 1 -24.47 8.03 -7.80
N ALA A 2 -24.00 8.05 -6.55
CA ALA A 2 -22.59 8.03 -6.21
C ALA A 2 -22.30 6.77 -5.38
N GLN A 3 -21.10 6.20 -5.61
CA GLN A 3 -20.53 4.96 -5.08
C GLN A 3 -20.92 3.67 -5.82
N GLN A 4 -19.91 3.02 -6.39
CA GLN A 4 -19.34 1.80 -5.79
C GLN A 4 -17.96 1.51 -6.40
N TRP A 5 -16.91 2.04 -5.77
CA TRP A 5 -15.53 1.53 -5.93
C TRP A 5 -15.28 0.27 -5.08
N THR A 6 -16.31 -0.24 -4.40
CA THR A 6 -16.23 -1.40 -3.48
C THR A 6 -16.45 -2.74 -4.17
N THR A 7 -16.66 -2.75 -5.49
CA THR A 7 -16.97 -3.97 -6.27
C THR A 7 -15.92 -4.34 -7.30
N GLU A 8 -14.74 -3.70 -7.29
CA GLU A 8 -13.61 -4.23 -8.05
C GLU A 8 -12.89 -5.31 -7.24
N ILE A 9 -12.72 -6.45 -7.89
CA ILE A 9 -12.15 -7.68 -7.36
C ILE A 9 -10.79 -7.41 -6.71
N SER A 10 -10.75 -7.46 -5.37
CA SER A 10 -9.50 -7.55 -4.62
C SER A 10 -8.84 -8.89 -4.96
N LYS A 11 -8.01 -8.89 -6.01
CA LYS A 11 -7.02 -9.94 -6.34
C LYS A 11 -6.32 -9.61 -7.66
N LYS A 12 -5.23 -8.86 -7.55
CA LYS A 12 -3.87 -9.39 -7.75
C LYS A 12 -2.92 -8.20 -7.65
N LEU A 13 -2.10 -8.20 -6.60
CA LEU A 13 -0.81 -7.52 -6.63
C LEU A 13 -0.06 -8.16 -7.81
N HIS A 14 -0.25 -7.62 -9.02
CA HIS A 14 0.38 -8.11 -10.23
C HIS A 14 1.88 -8.05 -10.01
N GLN A 15 2.49 -9.20 -9.65
CA GLN A 15 3.92 -9.42 -9.46
C GLN A 15 4.69 -8.10 -9.36
N ALA A 16 4.50 -7.38 -8.26
CA ALA A 16 5.24 -6.15 -8.07
C ALA A 16 6.72 -6.53 -8.24
N ARG A 17 7.44 -5.83 -9.13
CA ARG A 17 8.89 -5.99 -9.32
C ARG A 17 9.59 -5.51 -8.05
N ILE A 18 9.40 -6.28 -6.99
CA ILE A 18 10.00 -6.14 -5.68
C ILE A 18 11.32 -6.90 -5.78
N ASP A 19 12.38 -6.25 -5.31
CA ASP A 19 13.69 -6.86 -5.23
C ASP A 19 13.63 -8.19 -4.47
N GLU A 20 14.41 -9.19 -4.91
CA GLU A 20 14.36 -10.53 -4.33
C GLU A 20 14.76 -10.53 -2.86
N ASN A 21 15.75 -9.71 -2.48
CA ASN A 21 16.17 -9.55 -1.09
C ASN A 21 15.03 -8.97 -0.25
N LEU A 22 14.28 -8.02 -0.79
CA LEU A 22 13.13 -7.44 -0.09
C LEU A 22 12.02 -8.48 0.11
N LYS A 23 11.80 -9.41 -0.83
CA LYS A 23 10.85 -10.52 -0.65
C LYS A 23 11.27 -11.47 0.46
N GLU A 24 12.57 -11.79 0.54
CA GLU A 24 13.10 -12.64 1.61
C GLU A 24 12.88 -12.02 3.00
N HIS A 25 13.14 -10.72 3.12
CA HIS A 25 12.88 -9.98 4.36
C HIS A 25 11.40 -9.95 4.72
N VAL A 26 10.51 -9.66 3.77
CA VAL A 26 9.05 -9.68 4.01
C VAL A 26 8.57 -11.07 4.43
N ARG A 27 9.11 -12.12 3.80
CA ARG A 27 8.81 -13.50 4.20
C ARG A 27 9.30 -13.78 5.63
N ALA A 28 10.52 -13.38 5.98
CA ALA A 28 11.06 -13.58 7.33
C ALA A 28 10.19 -12.87 8.39
N LEU A 29 9.81 -11.62 8.14
CA LEU A 29 8.92 -10.86 9.02
C LEU A 29 7.56 -11.56 9.18
N SER A 30 6.97 -12.07 8.09
CA SER A 30 5.69 -12.79 8.17
C SER A 30 5.75 -14.02 9.10
N ILE A 31 6.90 -14.71 9.14
CA ILE A 31 7.12 -15.86 10.01
C ILE A 31 7.28 -15.40 11.47
N LEU A 32 8.08 -14.37 11.72
CA LEU A 32 8.34 -13.84 13.07
C LEU A 32 7.06 -13.29 13.71
N ASP A 33 6.28 -12.53 12.94
CA ASP A 33 5.06 -11.88 13.42
C ASP A 33 3.84 -12.80 13.40
N ARG A 34 4.01 -14.04 12.90
CA ARG A 34 2.92 -15.03 12.71
C ARG A 34 1.73 -14.46 11.96
N THR A 35 2.02 -13.68 10.92
CA THR A 35 1.03 -12.99 10.11
C THR A 35 1.23 -13.31 8.63
N SER A 36 0.28 -12.95 7.76
CA SER A 36 0.45 -13.23 6.34
C SER A 36 1.45 -12.27 5.70
N ILE A 37 2.14 -12.71 4.64
CA ILE A 37 3.00 -11.84 3.81
C ILE A 37 2.21 -10.62 3.32
N SER A 38 0.92 -10.81 3.01
CA SER A 38 0.03 -9.73 2.58
C SER A 38 -0.16 -8.69 3.68
N ASP A 39 -0.36 -9.11 4.93
CA ASP A 39 -0.54 -8.19 6.06
C ASP A 39 0.73 -7.40 6.35
N VAL A 40 1.91 -8.06 6.32
CA VAL A 40 3.21 -7.37 6.45
C VAL A 40 3.38 -6.32 5.35
N THR A 41 3.06 -6.71 4.11
CA THR A 41 3.19 -5.82 2.95
C THR A 41 2.22 -4.64 3.06
N GLU A 42 0.97 -4.89 3.45
CA GLU A 42 -0.03 -3.83 3.64
C GLU A 42 0.37 -2.88 4.75
N GLN A 43 0.86 -3.39 5.89
CA GLN A 43 1.32 -2.55 6.99
C GLN A 43 2.49 -1.66 6.56
N ALA A 44 3.45 -2.19 5.80
CA ALA A 44 4.57 -1.41 5.29
C ALA A 44 4.09 -0.26 4.37
N LEU A 45 3.11 -0.53 3.51
CA LEU A 45 2.50 0.49 2.64
C LEU A 45 1.75 1.56 3.44
N ARG A 46 0.98 1.15 4.46
CA ARG A 46 0.29 2.09 5.37
C ARG A 46 1.28 3.01 6.07
N ASN A 47 2.35 2.45 6.65
CA ASN A 47 3.40 3.23 7.30
C ASN A 47 4.05 4.24 6.34
N HIS A 48 4.30 3.84 5.08
CA HIS A 48 4.85 4.74 4.08
C HIS A 48 3.88 5.89 3.75
N ILE A 49 2.58 5.60 3.57
CA ILE A 49 1.55 6.61 3.34
C ILE A 49 1.45 7.57 4.53
N ASP A 50 1.39 7.05 5.75
CA ASP A 50 1.28 7.83 6.98
C ASP A 50 2.48 8.77 7.14
N SER A 51 3.71 8.28 6.88
CA SER A 51 4.92 9.12 6.89
C SER A 51 4.92 10.23 5.82
N ASN A 52 4.08 10.11 4.79
CA ASN A 52 3.96 11.07 3.69
C ASN A 52 2.62 11.82 3.70
N GLN A 53 1.83 11.72 4.78
CA GLN A 53 0.47 12.24 4.83
C GLN A 53 0.41 13.73 4.48
N THR A 54 1.33 14.56 5.00
CA THR A 54 1.41 15.99 4.68
C THR A 54 1.64 16.25 3.19
N ARG A 55 2.54 15.51 2.54
CA ARG A 55 2.84 15.65 1.11
C ARG A 55 1.64 15.24 0.26
N LEU A 56 0.98 14.15 0.64
CA LEU A 56 -0.24 13.69 -0.02
C LEU A 56 -1.36 14.72 0.12
N SER A 57 -1.57 15.28 1.32
CA SER A 57 -2.55 16.35 1.54
C SER A 57 -2.27 17.57 0.67
N GLN A 58 -1.01 18.02 0.59
CA GLN A 58 -0.63 19.14 -0.29
C GLN A 58 -0.93 18.83 -1.76
N TYR A 59 -0.53 17.65 -2.24
CA TYR A 59 -0.81 17.19 -3.60
C TYR A 59 -2.33 17.20 -3.91
N TYR A 60 -3.17 16.70 -3.00
CA TYR A 60 -4.63 16.71 -3.19
C TYR A 60 -5.22 18.12 -3.17
N ILE A 61 -4.68 19.02 -2.33
CA ILE A 61 -5.09 20.44 -2.33
C ILE A 61 -4.74 21.10 -3.67
N GLU A 62 -3.53 20.87 -4.19
CA GLU A 62 -3.09 21.40 -5.49
C GLU A 62 -3.95 20.87 -6.63
N GLN A 63 -4.21 19.55 -6.67
CA GLN A 63 -5.13 18.92 -7.61
C GLN A 63 -6.55 19.52 -7.55
N SER A 64 -7.06 19.79 -6.34
CA SER A 64 -8.40 20.38 -6.17
C SER A 64 -8.50 21.83 -6.66
N LYS A 65 -7.37 22.53 -6.79
CA LYS A 65 -7.32 23.94 -7.23
C LYS A 65 -7.29 24.08 -8.76
N GLY A 66 -7.22 22.99 -9.51
CA GLY A 66 -7.35 23.00 -10.97
C GLY A 66 -6.32 23.88 -11.68
N ILE A 67 -5.05 23.80 -11.24
CA ILE A 67 -3.92 24.32 -12.03
C ILE A 67 -3.48 23.23 -13.01
#